data_AF-A0A5B7X3C5-F1
#
_entry.id   AF-A0A5B7X3C5-F1
#
_cell.length_a   1.000
_cell.length_b   1.000
_cell.length_c   1.000
_cell.angle_alpha   90.00
_cell.angle_beta   90.00
_cell.angle_gamma   90.00
#
_symmetry.space_group_name_H-M   'P 1'
#
loop_
_entity.id
_entity.type
_entity.pdbx_description
1 polymer ?
#
loop_
_entity_poly.entity_id
_entity_poly.type
_entity_poly.pdbx_seq_one_letter_code
_entity_poly.pdbx_strand_id
1 'polypeptide(L)'
;MTKEQIEKLLSDGRFPELTHQKKLVETHISWVILCDEFVYKIKKPILYSFLDFSTLPLRKHYCKREIELNRRLSKDVYLEVLPVSSLNGKYGIGEDEGEVIDYAVRMRKLDPEKQMDVLLSKDKVRPADIKKLAKYIAVFHKKTEVIYKKDLQDDKNKFNELKAEKEFLSENLGQEIGNLIDRAIERSNIFLNQNSELLESRLSSGFFRDCHGDLHTRNIFLLPAPQPFDCIEFNDDYRQIDVLNEVAFLCMDLDALQREDLSRLFIEHYNLHFPAMRNNTERQLFINYKSYRANVRAKVNSLRASGSSENSSKKNALQEAEKYLKLMGSYLDRLEID
;
A
#
# COMPACT_ATOMS: atom_id res chain seq x y z
N MET A 1 -4.64 19.16 -10.82
CA MET A 1 -3.65 19.95 -11.59
C MET A 1 -3.04 19.12 -12.71
N THR A 2 -2.72 19.75 -13.84
CA THR A 2 -1.95 19.13 -14.95
C THR A 2 -0.45 19.11 -14.64
N LYS A 3 0.33 18.32 -15.41
CA LYS A 3 1.79 18.27 -15.27
C LYS A 3 2.45 19.65 -15.48
N GLU A 4 2.03 20.38 -16.51
CA GLU A 4 2.53 21.74 -16.80
C GLU A 4 2.27 22.72 -15.63
N GLN A 5 1.09 22.64 -14.99
CA GLN A 5 0.79 23.47 -13.83
C GLN A 5 1.68 23.14 -12.62
N ILE A 6 1.98 21.86 -12.42
CA ILE A 6 2.90 21.41 -11.36
C ILE A 6 4.33 21.88 -11.65
N GLU A 7 4.78 21.80 -12.90
CA GLU A 7 6.10 22.28 -13.31
C GLU A 7 6.25 23.79 -13.08
N LYS A 8 5.21 24.59 -13.41
CA LYS A 8 5.17 26.03 -13.08
C LYS A 8 5.21 26.26 -11.57
N LEU A 9 4.38 25.57 -10.80
CA LEU A 9 4.40 25.65 -9.33
C LEU A 9 5.79 25.36 -8.75
N LEU A 10 6.54 24.42 -9.32
CA LEU A 10 7.91 24.13 -8.90
C LEU A 10 8.88 25.27 -9.24
N SER A 11 8.81 25.82 -10.46
CA SER A 11 9.76 26.82 -10.95
C SER A 11 9.60 28.20 -10.31
N ASP A 12 8.38 28.73 -10.25
CA ASP A 12 8.11 30.11 -9.81
C ASP A 12 6.97 30.23 -8.80
N GLY A 13 6.40 29.10 -8.38
CA GLY A 13 5.30 29.06 -7.43
C GLY A 13 5.70 29.32 -5.99
N ARG A 14 4.72 29.80 -5.22
CA ARG A 14 4.84 30.10 -3.78
C ARG A 14 4.50 28.89 -2.93
N PHE A 15 5.24 28.72 -1.84
CA PHE A 15 5.03 27.69 -0.84
C PHE A 15 4.87 28.38 0.53
N PRO A 16 4.17 27.76 1.48
CA PRO A 16 3.99 28.33 2.82
C PRO A 16 5.31 28.64 3.53
N GLU A 17 6.36 27.88 3.25
CA GLU A 17 7.73 28.13 3.73
C GLU A 17 8.68 28.48 2.59
N LEU A 18 9.75 29.19 2.95
CA LEU A 18 10.93 29.30 2.10
C LEU A 18 11.53 27.90 1.89
N THR A 19 11.63 27.49 0.63
CA THR A 19 12.21 26.19 0.23
C THR A 19 13.23 26.41 -0.86
N HIS A 20 14.41 25.84 -0.69
CA HIS A 20 15.54 25.94 -1.60
C HIS A 20 15.61 24.75 -2.55
N GLN A 21 15.20 23.57 -2.09
CA GLN A 21 15.17 22.36 -2.89
C GLN A 21 13.73 21.88 -3.07
N LYS A 22 13.32 21.69 -4.34
CA LYS A 22 12.02 21.13 -4.69
C LYS A 22 12.25 19.95 -5.62
N LYS A 23 11.80 18.76 -5.24
CA LYS A 23 11.84 17.56 -6.10
C LYS A 23 10.44 17.03 -6.30
N LEU A 24 10.05 16.87 -7.57
CA LEU A 24 8.80 16.20 -7.92
C LEU A 24 9.01 14.69 -7.93
N VAL A 25 8.10 13.98 -7.27
CA VAL A 25 7.90 12.54 -7.40
C VAL A 25 6.48 12.35 -7.92
N GLU A 26 6.38 11.78 -9.12
CA GLU A 26 5.09 11.44 -9.73
C GLU A 26 4.69 10.02 -9.31
N THR A 27 3.48 9.87 -8.77
CA THR A 27 2.88 8.55 -8.52
C THR A 27 1.73 8.29 -9.51
N HIS A 28 1.13 7.10 -9.45
CA HIS A 28 -0.03 6.77 -10.30
C HIS A 28 -1.20 7.73 -10.09
N ILE A 29 -1.41 8.21 -8.86
CA ILE A 29 -2.62 8.96 -8.48
C ILE A 29 -2.34 10.34 -7.86
N SER A 30 -1.07 10.74 -7.74
CA SER A 30 -0.69 12.00 -7.08
C SER A 30 0.61 12.59 -7.62
N TRP A 31 0.76 13.88 -7.41
CA TRP A 31 2.00 14.64 -7.50
C TRP A 31 2.53 14.82 -6.09
N VAL A 32 3.79 14.47 -5.82
CA VAL A 32 4.42 14.62 -4.51
C VAL A 32 5.62 15.54 -4.63
N ILE A 33 5.54 16.72 -4.01
CA ILE A 33 6.61 17.72 -4.03
C ILE A 33 7.37 17.62 -2.72
N LEU A 34 8.62 17.16 -2.79
CA LEU A 34 9.53 17.08 -1.66
C LEU A 34 10.28 18.42 -1.54
N CYS A 35 10.08 19.12 -0.42
CA CYS A 35 10.78 20.35 -0.06
C CYS A 35 11.89 20.07 0.98
N ASP A 36 12.47 21.10 1.58
CA ASP A 36 13.50 20.94 2.62
C ASP A 36 12.94 20.26 3.88
N GLU A 37 11.88 20.82 4.47
CA GLU A 37 11.26 20.32 5.72
C GLU A 37 9.89 19.68 5.54
N PHE A 38 9.20 19.99 4.42
CA PHE A 38 7.82 19.57 4.17
C PHE A 38 7.68 18.78 2.87
N VAL A 39 6.58 18.05 2.77
CA VAL A 39 6.14 17.35 1.56
C VAL A 39 4.72 17.80 1.25
N TYR A 40 4.45 18.06 -0.01
CA TYR A 40 3.14 18.48 -0.50
C TYR A 40 2.62 17.43 -1.49
N LYS A 41 1.53 16.74 -1.13
CA LYS A 41 0.88 15.74 -1.98
C LYS A 41 -0.40 16.30 -2.57
N ILE A 42 -0.47 16.37 -3.90
CA ILE A 42 -1.61 16.88 -4.67
C ILE A 42 -2.19 15.72 -5.49
N LYS A 43 -3.49 15.48 -5.38
CA LYS A 43 -4.16 14.37 -6.08
C LYS A 43 -4.33 14.68 -7.57
N LYS A 44 -4.13 13.67 -8.43
CA LYS A 44 -4.37 13.82 -9.88
C LYS A 44 -5.88 13.84 -10.17
N PRO A 45 -6.36 14.58 -11.18
CA PRO A 45 -7.77 14.62 -11.55
C PRO A 45 -8.17 13.40 -12.38
N ILE A 46 -8.27 12.23 -11.74
CA ILE A 46 -8.46 10.92 -12.38
C ILE A 46 -9.74 10.23 -11.89
N LEU A 47 -10.30 9.37 -12.74
CA LEU A 47 -11.42 8.48 -12.42
C LEU A 47 -11.05 7.05 -12.83
N TYR A 48 -11.01 6.15 -11.86
CA TYR A 48 -10.88 4.70 -12.02
C TYR A 48 -12.07 3.99 -11.39
N SER A 49 -12.23 2.70 -11.67
CA SER A 49 -13.32 1.89 -11.12
C SER A 49 -13.34 1.83 -9.58
N PHE A 50 -12.18 2.05 -8.94
CA PHE A 50 -12.00 1.99 -7.49
C PHE A 50 -11.65 3.35 -6.85
N LEU A 51 -11.58 4.43 -7.65
CA LEU A 51 -11.07 5.73 -7.21
C LEU A 51 -11.67 6.88 -8.02
N ASP A 52 -12.24 7.88 -7.35
CA ASP A 52 -12.71 9.10 -8.02
C ASP A 52 -12.08 10.36 -7.41
N PHE A 53 -11.12 10.93 -8.12
CA PHE A 53 -10.49 12.23 -7.86
C PHE A 53 -10.83 13.26 -8.96
N SER A 54 -11.85 12.99 -9.79
CA SER A 54 -12.16 13.78 -10.99
C SER A 54 -12.49 15.24 -10.69
N THR A 55 -13.21 15.50 -9.59
CA THR A 55 -13.66 16.85 -9.23
C THR A 55 -12.86 17.45 -8.06
N LEU A 56 -12.80 18.78 -8.02
CA LEU A 56 -12.12 19.53 -6.97
C LEU A 56 -12.69 19.23 -5.56
N PRO A 57 -14.03 19.16 -5.33
CA PRO A 57 -14.58 18.77 -4.04
C PRO A 57 -14.15 17.36 -3.60
N LEU A 58 -14.10 16.39 -4.52
CA LEU A 58 -13.66 15.02 -4.22
C LEU A 58 -12.18 15.00 -3.82
N ARG A 59 -11.31 15.74 -4.54
CA ARG A 59 -9.90 15.85 -4.15
C ARG A 59 -9.74 16.47 -2.76
N LYS A 60 -10.51 17.50 -2.42
CA LYS A 60 -10.53 18.07 -1.06
C LYS A 60 -10.94 17.03 -0.01
N HIS A 61 -12.01 16.29 -0.29
CA HIS A 61 -12.53 15.24 0.59
C HIS A 61 -11.45 14.19 0.88
N TYR A 62 -10.83 13.64 -0.15
CA TYR A 62 -9.80 12.62 0.03
C TYR A 62 -8.48 13.15 0.60
N CYS A 63 -8.14 14.43 0.41
CA CYS A 63 -7.01 15.04 1.15
C CYS A 63 -7.28 15.06 2.66
N LYS A 64 -8.52 15.37 3.08
CA LYS A 64 -8.91 15.32 4.50
C LYS A 64 -8.90 13.89 5.03
N ARG A 65 -9.45 12.94 4.26
CA ARG A 65 -9.50 11.52 4.61
C ARG A 65 -8.09 10.93 4.77
N GLU A 66 -7.16 11.32 3.90
CA GLU A 66 -5.75 10.91 4.00
C GLU A 66 -5.13 11.33 5.34
N ILE A 67 -5.33 12.58 5.76
CA ILE A 67 -4.83 13.08 7.05
C ILE A 67 -5.47 12.32 8.21
N GLU A 68 -6.79 12.17 8.19
CA GLU A 68 -7.54 11.46 9.24
C GLU A 68 -7.01 10.04 9.43
N LEU A 69 -6.93 9.28 8.34
CA LEU A 69 -6.58 7.88 8.36
C LEU A 69 -5.12 7.65 8.74
N ASN A 70 -4.21 8.47 8.19
CA ASN A 70 -2.79 8.30 8.46
C ASN A 70 -2.39 8.78 9.86
N ARG A 71 -3.06 9.77 10.46
CA ARG A 71 -2.77 10.21 11.84
C ARG A 71 -2.94 9.12 12.89
N ARG A 72 -3.69 8.06 12.58
CA ARG A 72 -3.84 6.89 13.46
C ARG A 72 -2.55 6.09 13.63
N LEU A 73 -1.66 6.13 12.63
CA LEU A 73 -0.41 5.36 12.55
C LEU A 73 0.85 6.22 12.40
N SER A 74 0.70 7.48 11.99
CA SER A 74 1.78 8.42 11.76
C SER A 74 1.59 9.68 12.61
N LYS A 75 2.38 9.79 13.68
CA LYS A 75 2.33 10.91 14.62
C LYS A 75 3.10 12.11 14.07
N ASP A 76 2.48 13.29 14.04
CA ASP A 76 3.08 14.57 13.65
C ASP A 76 3.64 14.63 12.20
N VAL A 77 3.25 13.67 11.35
CA VAL A 77 3.61 13.61 9.92
C VAL A 77 2.58 14.35 9.06
N TYR A 78 1.28 14.07 9.23
CA TYR A 78 0.21 14.66 8.42
C TYR A 78 -0.36 15.90 9.11
N LEU A 79 -0.19 17.08 8.51
CA LEU A 79 -0.38 18.37 9.20
C LEU A 79 -1.71 19.03 8.86
N GLU A 80 -1.98 19.28 7.58
CA GLU A 80 -3.17 20.02 7.16
C GLU A 80 -3.43 19.89 5.65
N VAL A 81 -4.64 20.27 5.24
CA VAL A 81 -4.99 20.42 3.82
C VAL A 81 -4.92 21.90 3.48
N LEU A 82 -4.07 22.26 2.51
CA LEU A 82 -3.91 23.63 2.03
C LEU A 82 -4.56 23.80 0.65
N PRO A 83 -5.15 24.96 0.35
CA PRO A 83 -5.55 25.29 -1.02
C PRO A 83 -4.32 25.39 -1.92
N VAL A 84 -4.50 25.01 -3.18
CA VAL A 84 -3.58 25.37 -4.26
C VAL A 84 -4.30 26.37 -5.15
N SER A 85 -3.79 27.59 -5.19
CA SER A 85 -4.45 28.75 -5.78
C SER A 85 -3.70 29.24 -7.02
N SER A 86 -4.44 29.83 -7.96
CA SER A 86 -3.93 30.47 -9.17
C SER A 86 -4.31 31.95 -9.17
N LEU A 87 -3.32 32.83 -9.34
CA LEU A 87 -3.51 34.28 -9.46
C LEU A 87 -2.60 34.83 -10.54
N ASN A 88 -3.18 35.46 -11.58
CA ASN A 88 -2.43 36.07 -12.69
C ASN A 88 -1.42 35.11 -13.34
N GLY A 89 -1.78 33.82 -13.47
CA GLY A 89 -0.93 32.78 -14.07
C GLY A 89 0.17 32.23 -13.15
N LYS A 90 0.26 32.70 -11.90
CA LYS A 90 1.16 32.17 -10.87
C LYS A 90 0.40 31.23 -9.93
N TYR A 91 1.10 30.21 -9.44
CA TYR A 91 0.53 29.21 -8.55
C TYR A 91 1.12 29.33 -7.14
N GLY A 92 0.31 29.02 -6.12
CA GLY A 92 0.76 28.98 -4.73
C GLY A 92 0.04 27.93 -3.91
N ILE A 93 0.72 27.37 -2.92
CA ILE A 93 0.15 26.48 -1.91
C ILE A 93 -0.06 27.27 -0.62
N GLY A 94 -1.24 27.15 0.00
CA GLY A 94 -1.56 27.83 1.26
C GLY A 94 -1.87 29.32 1.11
N GLU A 95 -2.10 29.79 -0.10
CA GLU A 95 -2.45 31.19 -0.40
C GLU A 95 -3.98 31.36 -0.38
N ASP A 96 -4.45 32.40 0.32
CA ASP A 96 -5.87 32.75 0.40
C ASP A 96 -6.34 33.64 -0.76
N GLU A 97 -5.41 34.17 -1.56
CA GLU A 97 -5.69 34.99 -2.75
C GLU A 97 -5.71 34.16 -4.04
N GLY A 98 -6.67 34.45 -4.92
CA GLY A 98 -6.81 33.80 -6.24
C GLY A 98 -7.86 32.69 -6.30
N GLU A 99 -7.95 32.02 -7.45
CA GLU A 99 -8.86 30.90 -7.66
C GLU A 99 -8.25 29.60 -7.13
N VAL A 100 -8.97 28.89 -6.24
CA VAL A 100 -8.54 27.57 -5.77
C VAL A 100 -8.74 26.54 -6.88
N ILE A 101 -7.63 26.01 -7.41
CA ILE A 101 -7.62 25.03 -8.50
C ILE A 101 -7.38 23.59 -8.03
N ASP A 102 -6.80 23.42 -6.83
CA ASP A 102 -6.60 22.11 -6.21
C ASP A 102 -6.38 22.20 -4.69
N TYR A 103 -6.07 21.06 -4.07
CA TYR A 103 -5.67 20.97 -2.67
C TYR A 103 -4.38 20.14 -2.51
N ALA A 104 -3.56 20.54 -1.54
CA ALA A 104 -2.35 19.81 -1.15
C ALA A 104 -2.47 19.30 0.29
N VAL A 105 -2.14 18.04 0.51
CA VAL A 105 -1.84 17.53 1.85
C VAL A 105 -0.43 17.98 2.21
N ARG A 106 -0.30 18.81 3.25
CA ARG A 106 0.99 19.22 3.80
C ARG A 106 1.43 18.22 4.85
N MET A 107 2.64 17.70 4.68
CA MET A 107 3.25 16.69 5.53
C MET A 107 4.63 17.12 5.99
N ARG A 108 5.06 16.69 7.17
CA ARG A 108 6.46 16.78 7.58
C ARG A 108 7.29 15.81 6.74
N LYS A 109 8.41 16.26 6.21
CA LYS A 109 9.35 15.39 5.52
C LYS A 109 10.07 14.51 6.54
N LEU A 110 9.98 13.21 6.33
CA LEU A 110 10.76 12.23 7.08
C LEU A 110 12.08 11.96 6.36
N ASP A 111 13.09 11.55 7.13
CA ASP A 111 14.41 11.20 6.60
C ASP A 111 14.29 9.92 5.74
N PRO A 112 14.49 10.00 4.40
CA PRO A 112 14.37 8.84 3.50
C PRO A 112 15.36 7.72 3.84
N GLU A 113 16.48 8.03 4.52
CA GLU A 113 17.45 7.04 4.98
C GLU A 113 16.91 6.15 6.12
N LYS A 114 15.75 6.50 6.69
CA LYS A 114 15.05 5.72 7.72
C LYS A 114 13.88 4.91 7.18
N GLN A 115 13.58 5.01 5.88
CA GLN A 115 12.56 4.17 5.25
C GLN A 115 13.00 2.70 5.33
N MET A 116 12.06 1.81 5.65
CA MET A 116 12.40 0.42 6.00
C MET A 116 13.04 -0.34 4.84
N ASP A 117 12.56 -0.15 3.61
CA ASP A 117 13.16 -0.77 2.42
C ASP A 117 14.60 -0.27 2.16
N VAL A 118 14.85 1.02 2.36
CA VAL A 118 16.20 1.60 2.28
C VAL A 118 17.12 0.99 3.34
N LEU A 119 16.65 0.89 4.59
CA LEU A 119 17.42 0.27 5.67
C LEU A 119 17.66 -1.22 5.43
N LEU A 120 16.69 -1.95 4.87
CA LEU A 120 16.84 -3.36 4.51
C LEU A 120 17.90 -3.54 3.44
N SER A 121 17.93 -2.69 2.40
CA SER A 121 18.96 -2.74 1.34
C SER A 121 20.39 -2.50 1.84
N LYS A 122 20.53 -1.93 3.04
CA LYS A 122 21.81 -1.62 3.71
C LYS A 122 22.09 -2.55 4.89
N ASP A 123 21.26 -3.58 5.11
CA ASP A 123 21.31 -4.50 6.26
C ASP A 123 21.29 -3.78 7.63
N LYS A 124 20.57 -2.65 7.72
CA LYS A 124 20.50 -1.82 8.94
C LYS A 124 19.24 -2.05 9.79
N VAL A 125 18.35 -2.95 9.38
CA VAL A 125 17.17 -3.31 10.19
C VAL A 125 17.54 -4.34 11.24
N ARG A 126 17.34 -4.01 12.51
CA ARG A 126 17.67 -4.89 13.64
C ARG A 126 16.42 -5.61 14.13
N PRO A 127 16.58 -6.78 14.79
CA PRO A 127 15.46 -7.49 15.42
C PRO A 127 14.62 -6.60 16.35
N ALA A 128 15.24 -5.69 17.09
CA ALA A 128 14.53 -4.78 17.99
C ALA A 128 13.57 -3.83 17.25
N ASP A 129 13.93 -3.40 16.03
CA ASP A 129 13.10 -2.51 15.21
C ASP A 129 11.84 -3.26 14.74
N ILE A 130 11.99 -4.53 14.32
CA ILE A 130 10.87 -5.42 13.96
C ILE A 130 9.94 -5.70 15.12
N LYS A 131 10.48 -6.04 16.30
CA LYS A 131 9.68 -6.28 17.51
C LYS A 131 8.85 -5.05 17.90
N LYS A 132 9.45 -3.87 17.77
CA LYS A 132 8.78 -2.60 18.07
C LYS A 132 7.66 -2.31 17.08
N LEU A 133 7.91 -2.51 15.79
CA LEU A 133 6.90 -2.37 14.75
C LEU A 133 5.75 -3.37 14.95
N ALA A 134 6.05 -4.64 15.21
CA ALA A 134 5.04 -5.67 15.46
C ALA A 134 4.12 -5.33 16.64
N LYS A 135 4.70 -4.87 17.77
CA LYS A 135 3.93 -4.36 18.91
C LYS A 135 3.08 -3.15 18.54
N TYR A 136 3.64 -2.19 17.79
CA TYR A 136 2.94 -0.98 17.38
C TYR A 136 1.69 -1.30 16.53
N ILE A 137 1.85 -2.13 15.51
CA ILE A 137 0.76 -2.57 14.63
C ILE A 137 -0.28 -3.40 15.39
N ALA A 138 0.14 -4.33 16.26
CA ALA A 138 -0.78 -5.11 17.08
C ALA A 138 -1.64 -4.23 18.01
N VAL A 139 -1.04 -3.21 18.63
CA VAL A 139 -1.78 -2.25 19.48
C VAL A 139 -2.74 -1.41 18.65
N PHE A 140 -2.36 -1.00 17.44
CA PHE A 140 -3.23 -0.28 16.53
C PHE A 140 -4.43 -1.15 16.11
N HIS A 141 -4.21 -2.37 15.63
CA HIS A 141 -5.29 -3.28 15.20
C HIS A 141 -6.28 -3.64 16.31
N LYS A 142 -5.83 -3.71 17.57
CA LYS A 142 -6.73 -3.91 18.71
C LYS A 142 -7.68 -2.74 18.98
N LYS A 143 -7.26 -1.52 18.64
CA LYS A 143 -7.99 -0.28 18.95
C LYS A 143 -8.81 0.24 17.79
N THR A 144 -8.42 -0.07 16.56
CA THR A 144 -9.15 0.38 15.38
C THR A 144 -10.53 -0.28 15.27
N GLU A 145 -11.39 0.32 14.47
CA GLU A 145 -12.78 -0.08 14.26
C GLU A 145 -12.91 -1.56 13.88
N VAL A 146 -13.87 -2.24 14.49
CA VAL A 146 -14.24 -3.62 14.15
C VAL A 146 -15.27 -3.59 13.02
N ILE A 147 -15.04 -4.39 11.99
CA ILE A 147 -15.96 -4.53 10.86
C ILE A 147 -16.71 -5.84 11.02
N TYR A 148 -18.03 -5.77 11.17
CA TYR A 148 -18.89 -6.95 11.37
C TYR A 148 -19.69 -7.34 10.12
N LYS A 149 -19.65 -6.51 9.07
CA LYS A 149 -20.35 -6.75 7.81
C LYS A 149 -19.36 -6.57 6.67
N LYS A 150 -19.08 -7.65 5.96
CA LYS A 150 -18.26 -7.64 4.76
C LYS A 150 -18.71 -8.75 3.83
N ASP A 151 -18.67 -8.50 2.53
CA ASP A 151 -18.81 -9.56 1.55
C ASP A 151 -17.50 -10.37 1.50
N LEU A 152 -17.52 -11.59 2.05
CA LEU A 152 -16.36 -12.48 2.07
C LEU A 152 -16.07 -13.10 0.70
N GLN A 153 -17.02 -13.05 -0.24
CA GLN A 153 -16.79 -13.49 -1.61
C GLN A 153 -15.86 -12.52 -2.37
N ASP A 154 -15.80 -11.26 -1.93
CA ASP A 154 -14.90 -10.24 -2.48
C ASP A 154 -13.42 -10.63 -2.34
N ASP A 155 -13.02 -11.32 -1.28
CA ASP A 155 -11.63 -11.80 -1.10
C ASP A 155 -11.21 -12.75 -2.25
N LYS A 156 -12.13 -13.61 -2.72
CA LYS A 156 -11.87 -14.48 -3.89
C LYS A 156 -11.81 -13.66 -5.18
N ASN A 157 -12.75 -12.74 -5.36
CA ASN A 157 -12.80 -11.89 -6.56
C ASN A 157 -11.52 -11.06 -6.70
N LYS A 158 -11.04 -10.46 -5.61
CA LYS A 158 -9.79 -9.71 -5.53
C LYS A 158 -8.56 -10.55 -5.90
N PHE A 159 -8.49 -11.80 -5.44
CA PHE A 159 -7.41 -12.70 -5.87
C PHE A 159 -7.48 -12.97 -7.38
N ASN A 160 -8.68 -13.17 -7.90
CA ASN A 160 -8.93 -13.53 -9.31
C ASN A 160 -8.67 -12.37 -10.27
N GLU A 161 -8.56 -11.13 -9.80
CA GLU A 161 -8.28 -9.95 -10.64
C GLU A 161 -6.98 -10.09 -11.45
N LEU A 162 -6.00 -10.86 -10.99
CA LEU A 162 -4.74 -11.11 -11.72
C LEU A 162 -4.98 -11.81 -13.06
N LYS A 163 -6.13 -12.49 -13.22
CA LYS A 163 -6.50 -13.15 -14.47
C LYS A 163 -6.51 -12.18 -15.66
N ALA A 164 -6.87 -10.91 -15.43
CA ALA A 164 -6.86 -9.88 -16.46
C ALA A 164 -5.46 -9.58 -17.02
N GLU A 165 -4.41 -9.84 -16.22
CA GLU A 165 -3.01 -9.61 -16.62
C GLU A 165 -2.36 -10.85 -17.25
N LYS A 166 -3.06 -12.00 -17.25
CA LYS A 166 -2.49 -13.29 -17.63
C LYS A 166 -1.92 -13.29 -19.05
N GLU A 167 -2.68 -12.79 -20.02
CA GLU A 167 -2.28 -12.79 -21.43
C GLU A 167 -0.99 -11.99 -21.62
N PHE A 168 -0.99 -10.74 -21.16
CA PHE A 168 0.18 -9.86 -21.20
C PHE A 168 1.41 -10.49 -20.52
N LEU A 169 1.24 -11.05 -19.32
CA LEU A 169 2.35 -11.67 -18.59
C LEU A 169 2.85 -12.95 -19.30
N SER A 170 1.95 -13.74 -19.89
CA SER A 170 2.34 -14.96 -20.62
C SER A 170 3.13 -14.63 -21.88
N GLU A 171 2.71 -13.60 -22.63
CA GLU A 171 3.41 -13.14 -23.83
C GLU A 171 4.82 -12.60 -23.52
N ASN A 172 4.99 -11.92 -22.38
CA ASN A 172 6.24 -11.24 -22.04
C ASN A 172 7.18 -12.07 -21.15
N LEU A 173 6.67 -13.05 -20.40
CA LEU A 173 7.43 -13.85 -19.43
C LEU A 173 7.36 -15.37 -19.67
N GLY A 174 6.56 -15.85 -20.62
CA GLY A 174 6.43 -17.28 -20.94
C GLY A 174 5.10 -17.89 -20.50
N GLN A 175 4.68 -18.94 -21.21
CA GLN A 175 3.38 -19.61 -20.99
C GLN A 175 3.28 -20.27 -19.61
N GLU A 176 4.41 -20.67 -19.03
CA GLU A 176 4.53 -21.19 -17.68
C GLU A 176 4.03 -20.20 -16.62
N ILE A 177 4.19 -18.89 -16.84
CA ILE A 177 3.66 -17.85 -15.96
C ILE A 177 2.14 -17.80 -16.06
N GLY A 178 1.59 -17.90 -17.27
CA GLY A 178 0.14 -18.02 -17.46
C GLY A 178 -0.46 -19.22 -16.72
N ASN A 179 0.20 -20.38 -16.81
CA ASN A 179 -0.22 -21.61 -16.12
C ASN A 179 -0.07 -21.50 -14.59
N LEU A 180 0.94 -20.76 -14.11
CA LEU A 180 1.10 -20.46 -12.69
C LEU A 180 -0.05 -19.59 -12.17
N ILE A 181 -0.47 -18.57 -12.92
CA ILE A 181 -1.61 -17.71 -12.55
C ILE A 181 -2.90 -18.53 -12.46
N ASP A 182 -3.20 -19.39 -13.44
CA ASP A 182 -4.40 -20.24 -13.41
C ASP A 182 -4.41 -21.15 -12.19
N ARG A 183 -3.32 -21.90 -11.96
CA ARG A 183 -3.19 -22.78 -10.78
C ARG A 183 -3.31 -22.01 -9.47
N ALA A 184 -2.75 -20.80 -9.41
CA ALA A 184 -2.82 -19.99 -8.21
C ALA A 184 -4.23 -19.54 -7.87
N ILE A 185 -4.97 -19.09 -8.88
CA ILE A 185 -6.37 -18.73 -8.78
C ILE A 185 -7.21 -19.94 -8.35
N GLU A 186 -7.02 -21.08 -9.00
CA GLU A 186 -7.74 -22.32 -8.68
C GLU A 186 -7.49 -22.76 -7.23
N ARG A 187 -6.22 -22.89 -6.82
CA ARG A 187 -5.86 -23.32 -5.46
C ARG A 187 -6.37 -22.37 -4.38
N SER A 188 -6.23 -21.06 -4.58
CA SER A 188 -6.77 -20.06 -3.63
C SER A 188 -8.30 -20.17 -3.53
N ASN A 189 -8.99 -20.34 -4.65
CA ASN A 189 -10.45 -20.51 -4.65
C ASN A 189 -10.89 -21.78 -3.92
N ILE A 190 -10.22 -22.92 -4.16
CA ILE A 190 -10.50 -24.18 -3.44
C ILE A 190 -10.28 -23.97 -1.94
N PHE A 191 -9.14 -23.42 -1.54
CA PHE A 191 -8.82 -23.16 -0.14
C PHE A 191 -9.86 -22.26 0.55
N LEU A 192 -10.22 -21.14 -0.08
CA LEU A 192 -11.20 -20.20 0.47
C LEU A 192 -12.63 -20.76 0.49
N ASN A 193 -12.97 -21.67 -0.43
CA ASN A 193 -14.25 -22.40 -0.40
C ASN A 193 -14.31 -23.40 0.75
N GLN A 194 -13.25 -24.19 0.94
CA GLN A 194 -13.16 -25.18 2.04
C GLN A 194 -13.12 -24.50 3.42
N ASN A 195 -12.63 -23.26 3.50
CA ASN A 195 -12.45 -22.51 4.74
C ASN A 195 -13.41 -21.31 4.87
N SER A 196 -14.58 -21.33 4.23
CA SER A 196 -15.56 -20.24 4.32
C SER A 196 -16.02 -19.98 5.76
N GLU A 197 -16.30 -21.04 6.52
CA GLU A 197 -16.69 -20.96 7.94
C GLU A 197 -15.60 -20.31 8.81
N LEU A 198 -14.32 -20.51 8.47
CA LEU A 198 -13.22 -19.83 9.15
C LEU A 198 -13.29 -18.33 8.93
N LEU A 199 -13.52 -17.87 7.69
CA LEU A 199 -13.63 -16.43 7.40
C LEU A 199 -14.82 -15.80 8.12
N GLU A 200 -15.98 -16.48 8.15
CA GLU A 200 -17.17 -16.04 8.88
C GLU A 200 -16.93 -15.98 10.40
N SER A 201 -16.26 -16.99 10.95
CA SER A 201 -15.86 -17.03 12.35
C SER A 201 -14.91 -15.88 12.68
N ARG A 202 -13.97 -15.56 11.78
CA ARG A 202 -13.03 -14.46 11.97
C ARG A 202 -13.70 -13.09 11.89
N LEU A 203 -14.65 -12.91 10.96
CA LEU A 203 -15.49 -11.71 10.84
C LEU A 203 -16.30 -11.48 12.12
N SER A 204 -17.04 -12.49 12.57
CA SER A 204 -17.86 -12.42 13.79
C SER A 204 -17.02 -12.27 15.08
N SER A 205 -15.80 -12.81 15.11
CA SER A 205 -14.85 -12.65 16.22
C SER A 205 -14.12 -11.31 16.21
N GLY A 206 -14.40 -10.42 15.25
CA GLY A 206 -13.83 -9.09 15.17
C GLY A 206 -12.37 -9.03 14.74
N PHE A 207 -11.93 -9.95 13.88
CA PHE A 207 -10.61 -9.90 13.23
C PHE A 207 -10.59 -9.04 11.97
N PHE A 208 -11.75 -8.70 11.40
CA PHE A 208 -11.85 -7.70 10.34
C PHE A 208 -11.85 -6.30 10.97
N ARG A 209 -10.93 -5.47 10.49
CA ARG A 209 -10.58 -4.19 11.12
C ARG A 209 -10.33 -3.14 10.07
N ASP A 210 -10.60 -1.88 10.39
CA ASP A 210 -10.17 -0.76 9.56
C ASP A 210 -8.67 -0.51 9.72
N CYS A 211 -7.88 -1.25 8.93
CA CYS A 211 -6.42 -1.37 9.03
C CYS A 211 -5.68 -0.24 8.28
N HIS A 212 -4.53 -0.55 7.68
CA HIS A 212 -3.77 0.37 6.82
C HIS A 212 -4.06 0.12 5.33
N GLY A 213 -4.28 -1.13 4.93
CA GLY A 213 -4.64 -1.56 3.58
C GLY A 213 -3.45 -1.83 2.66
N ASP A 214 -2.35 -1.09 2.85
CA ASP A 214 -1.11 -1.17 2.06
C ASP A 214 0.17 -1.21 2.93
N LEU A 215 0.18 -2.00 4.02
CA LEU A 215 1.32 -2.06 4.94
C LEU A 215 2.47 -2.91 4.39
N HIS A 216 3.40 -2.28 3.67
CA HIS A 216 4.63 -2.89 3.17
C HIS A 216 5.87 -2.05 3.51
N THR A 217 7.08 -2.56 3.27
CA THR A 217 8.34 -1.94 3.75
C THR A 217 8.54 -0.51 3.25
N ARG A 218 8.13 -0.19 2.01
CA ARG A 218 8.20 1.21 1.52
C ARG A 218 7.21 2.17 2.19
N ASN A 219 6.21 1.67 2.91
CA ASN A 219 5.20 2.49 3.59
C ASN A 219 5.49 2.60 5.10
N ILE A 220 6.74 2.38 5.51
CA ILE A 220 7.15 2.38 6.92
C ILE A 220 8.49 3.09 7.09
N PHE A 221 8.55 4.07 7.98
CA PHE A 221 9.81 4.60 8.51
C PHE A 221 10.15 3.99 9.86
N LEU A 222 11.35 3.43 10.00
CA LEU A 222 11.85 2.86 11.26
C LEU A 222 12.54 3.94 12.09
N LEU A 223 11.72 4.77 12.74
CA LEU A 223 12.12 5.76 13.72
C LEU A 223 11.98 5.20 15.14
N PRO A 224 12.47 5.92 16.18
CA PRO A 224 12.23 5.52 17.56
C PRO A 224 10.75 5.21 17.84
N ALA A 225 9.79 5.93 17.26
CA ALA A 225 8.43 5.43 17.12
C ALA A 225 8.19 5.12 15.64
N PRO A 226 7.93 3.85 15.23
CA PRO A 226 7.68 3.52 13.84
C PRO A 226 6.55 4.37 13.25
N GLN A 227 6.71 4.80 12.00
CA GLN A 227 5.72 5.62 11.29
C GLN A 227 5.28 4.91 10.00
N PRO A 228 4.27 4.03 10.07
CA PRO A 228 3.53 3.60 8.89
C PRO A 228 2.76 4.77 8.28
N PHE A 229 2.91 4.98 6.97
CA PHE A 229 2.33 6.11 6.25
C PHE A 229 1.76 5.66 4.90
N ASP A 230 0.99 6.53 4.25
CA ASP A 230 0.32 6.28 2.97
C ASP A 230 -0.75 5.16 3.04
N CYS A 231 -1.51 5.16 4.14
CA CYS A 231 -2.70 4.33 4.32
C CYS A 231 -3.73 4.63 3.23
N ILE A 232 -4.36 3.57 2.68
CA ILE A 232 -5.35 3.70 1.59
C ILE A 232 -6.52 4.57 2.06
N GLU A 233 -6.64 5.74 1.44
CA GLU A 233 -7.61 6.76 1.81
C GLU A 233 -8.85 6.77 0.93
N PHE A 234 -8.93 5.97 -0.13
CA PHE A 234 -9.95 6.18 -1.16
C PHE A 234 -11.00 5.08 -1.30
N ASN A 235 -10.72 3.89 -0.78
CA ASN A 235 -11.67 2.79 -0.79
C ASN A 235 -11.53 2.00 0.51
N ASP A 236 -12.60 1.96 1.28
CA ASP A 236 -12.62 1.32 2.59
C ASP A 236 -12.47 -0.19 2.46
N ASP A 237 -12.94 -0.83 1.39
CA ASP A 237 -12.84 -2.28 1.22
C ASP A 237 -11.41 -2.80 1.11
N TYR A 238 -10.46 -1.96 0.72
CA TYR A 238 -9.03 -2.32 0.71
C TYR A 238 -8.36 -2.17 2.08
N ARG A 239 -9.00 -1.45 3.02
CA ARG A 239 -8.48 -1.17 4.36
C ARG A 239 -9.23 -1.94 5.46
N GLN A 240 -10.53 -2.15 5.27
CA GLN A 240 -11.44 -2.92 6.10
C GLN A 240 -11.29 -4.41 5.79
N ILE A 241 -10.23 -5.02 6.30
CA ILE A 241 -9.81 -6.38 5.96
C ILE A 241 -9.47 -7.17 7.23
N ASP A 242 -9.31 -8.48 7.07
CA ASP A 242 -8.78 -9.33 8.14
C ASP A 242 -7.36 -8.87 8.53
N VAL A 243 -7.08 -8.77 9.83
CA VAL A 243 -5.75 -8.38 10.33
C VAL A 243 -4.62 -9.31 9.90
N LEU A 244 -4.91 -10.59 9.62
CA LEU A 244 -3.93 -11.50 9.02
C LEU A 244 -3.64 -11.14 7.57
N ASN A 245 -4.62 -10.66 6.82
CA ASN A 245 -4.41 -10.16 5.46
C ASN A 245 -3.55 -8.88 5.47
N GLU A 246 -3.79 -7.98 6.41
CA GLU A 246 -2.96 -6.78 6.60
C GLU A 246 -1.49 -7.13 6.86
N VAL A 247 -1.22 -7.93 7.90
CA VAL A 247 0.16 -8.26 8.29
C VAL A 247 0.84 -9.22 7.31
N ALA A 248 0.08 -9.98 6.53
CA ALA A 248 0.60 -10.81 5.45
C ALA A 248 1.29 -9.96 4.38
N PHE A 249 0.86 -8.71 4.18
CA PHE A 249 1.49 -7.84 3.19
C PHE A 249 2.94 -7.53 3.58
N LEU A 250 3.17 -7.06 4.80
CA LEU A 250 4.52 -6.78 5.28
C LEU A 250 5.39 -8.04 5.32
N CYS A 251 4.83 -9.17 5.77
CA CYS A 251 5.56 -10.43 5.83
C CYS A 251 5.92 -10.94 4.43
N MET A 252 5.01 -10.84 3.46
CA MET A 252 5.27 -11.20 2.06
C MET A 252 6.35 -10.29 1.47
N ASP A 253 6.30 -8.98 1.75
CA ASP A 253 7.27 -8.01 1.23
C ASP A 253 8.68 -8.26 1.81
N LEU A 254 8.77 -8.64 3.10
CA LEU A 254 10.03 -9.08 3.72
C LEU A 254 10.58 -10.36 3.10
N ASP A 255 9.73 -11.36 2.84
CA ASP A 255 10.14 -12.59 2.14
C ASP A 255 10.62 -12.28 0.72
N ALA A 256 9.96 -11.36 0.00
CA ALA A 256 10.39 -10.91 -1.32
C ALA A 256 11.76 -10.22 -1.28
N LEU A 257 12.16 -9.65 -0.15
CA LEU A 257 13.48 -9.08 0.11
C LEU A 257 14.46 -10.11 0.70
N GLN A 258 14.12 -11.41 0.68
CA GLN A 258 14.92 -12.51 1.24
C GLN A 258 15.18 -12.37 2.74
N ARG A 259 14.26 -11.73 3.47
CA ARG A 259 14.31 -11.52 4.92
C ARG A 259 13.21 -12.28 5.65
N GLU A 260 13.10 -13.57 5.33
CA GLU A 260 12.18 -14.50 6.01
C GLU A 260 12.42 -14.56 7.52
N ASP A 261 13.66 -14.32 7.97
CA ASP A 261 14.04 -14.18 9.37
C ASP A 261 13.26 -13.05 10.07
N LEU A 262 13.16 -11.89 9.42
CA LEU A 262 12.44 -10.73 9.94
C LEU A 262 10.93 -10.89 9.80
N SER A 263 10.46 -11.51 8.72
CA SER A 263 9.06 -11.85 8.49
C SER A 263 8.52 -12.74 9.61
N ARG A 264 9.24 -13.84 9.92
CA ARG A 264 8.92 -14.74 11.03
C ARG A 264 8.97 -14.01 12.36
N LEU A 265 10.01 -13.22 12.61
CA LEU A 265 10.14 -12.44 13.85
C LEU A 265 8.97 -11.45 14.03
N PHE A 266 8.53 -10.81 12.95
CA PHE A 266 7.41 -9.87 12.97
C PHE A 266 6.13 -10.57 13.37
N ILE A 267 5.75 -11.65 12.67
CA ILE A 267 4.47 -12.33 12.94
C ILE A 267 4.45 -13.01 14.31
N GLU A 268 5.57 -13.58 14.77
CA GLU A 268 5.71 -14.12 16.13
C GLU A 268 5.42 -13.04 17.18
N HIS A 269 6.09 -11.89 17.08
CA HIS A 269 5.90 -10.78 18.04
C HIS A 269 4.56 -10.08 17.91
N TYR A 270 3.99 -9.99 16.70
CA TYR A 270 2.65 -9.48 16.49
C TYR A 270 1.65 -10.37 17.21
N ASN A 271 1.75 -11.69 17.05
CA ASN A 271 0.82 -12.65 17.64
C ASN A 271 0.92 -12.72 19.18
N LEU A 272 2.10 -12.48 19.76
CA LEU A 272 2.26 -12.30 21.21
C LEU A 272 1.43 -11.13 21.74
N HIS A 273 1.35 -10.04 20.97
CA HIS A 273 0.60 -8.86 21.38
C HIS A 273 -0.87 -8.93 20.98
N PHE A 274 -1.22 -9.49 19.83
CA PHE A 274 -2.59 -9.71 19.36
C PHE A 274 -2.70 -11.13 18.75
N PRO A 275 -3.22 -12.13 19.49
CA PRO A 275 -3.31 -13.52 19.06
C PRO A 275 -4.28 -13.76 17.88
N ALA A 276 -3.90 -13.30 16.69
CA ALA A 276 -4.69 -13.39 15.47
C ALA A 276 -4.51 -14.73 14.72
N MET A 277 -3.43 -15.46 14.99
CA MET A 277 -3.14 -16.78 14.44
C MET A 277 -2.94 -17.78 15.59
N ARG A 278 -3.93 -18.65 15.80
CA ARG A 278 -4.09 -19.47 17.01
C ARG A 278 -3.94 -20.96 16.72
N ASN A 279 -4.29 -21.39 15.51
CA ASN A 279 -4.25 -22.79 15.09
C ASN A 279 -3.63 -22.95 13.69
N ASN A 280 -3.52 -24.20 13.22
CA ASN A 280 -2.94 -24.49 11.92
C ASN A 280 -3.78 -23.93 10.76
N THR A 281 -5.12 -24.00 10.83
CA THR A 281 -5.99 -23.49 9.77
C THR A 281 -5.82 -21.98 9.56
N GLU A 282 -5.66 -21.20 10.64
CA GLU A 282 -5.36 -19.76 10.55
C GLU A 282 -3.95 -19.47 10.02
N ARG A 283 -2.99 -20.37 10.28
CA ARG A 283 -1.66 -20.31 9.65
C ARG A 283 -1.75 -20.55 8.15
N GLN A 284 -2.54 -21.52 7.70
CA GLN A 284 -2.79 -21.77 6.28
C GLN A 284 -3.49 -20.58 5.62
N LEU A 285 -4.47 -19.96 6.30
CA LEU A 285 -5.11 -18.73 5.83
C LEU A 285 -4.11 -17.58 5.68
N PHE A 286 -3.19 -17.42 6.62
CA PHE A 286 -2.13 -16.42 6.52
C PHE A 286 -1.18 -16.68 5.33
N ILE A 287 -0.84 -17.94 5.05
CA ILE A 287 -0.06 -18.31 3.85
C ILE A 287 -0.84 -17.94 2.57
N ASN A 288 -2.14 -18.22 2.53
CA ASN A 288 -2.99 -17.81 1.40
C ASN A 288 -3.03 -16.29 1.24
N TYR A 289 -3.12 -15.54 2.34
CA TYR A 289 -3.03 -14.07 2.28
C TYR A 289 -1.65 -13.57 1.82
N LYS A 290 -0.55 -14.23 2.18
CA LYS A 290 0.78 -13.89 1.63
C LYS A 290 0.82 -14.14 0.11
N SER A 291 0.23 -15.23 -0.36
CA SER A 291 0.04 -15.49 -1.79
C SER A 291 -0.77 -14.37 -2.46
N TYR A 292 -1.90 -13.99 -1.87
CA TYR A 292 -2.72 -12.87 -2.36
C TYR A 292 -1.93 -11.56 -2.45
N ARG A 293 -1.13 -11.22 -1.44
CA ARG A 293 -0.35 -9.99 -1.45
C ARG A 293 0.78 -10.02 -2.49
N ALA A 294 1.40 -11.18 -2.72
CA ALA A 294 2.35 -11.35 -3.82
C ALA A 294 1.65 -11.19 -5.19
N ASN A 295 0.46 -11.78 -5.36
CA ASN A 295 -0.40 -11.57 -6.53
C ASN A 295 -0.66 -10.07 -6.78
N VAL A 296 -1.06 -9.30 -5.77
CA VAL A 296 -1.30 -7.85 -5.89
C VAL A 296 -0.05 -7.12 -6.39
N ARG A 297 1.14 -7.45 -5.87
CA ARG A 297 2.41 -6.85 -6.34
C ARG A 297 2.77 -7.27 -7.76
N ALA A 298 2.47 -8.49 -8.16
CA ALA A 298 2.63 -8.93 -9.55
C ALA A 298 1.72 -8.12 -10.49
N LYS A 299 0.43 -7.98 -10.16
CA LYS A 299 -0.53 -7.18 -10.92
C LYS A 299 -0.08 -5.73 -11.07
N VAL A 300 0.32 -5.07 -9.98
CA VAL A 300 0.78 -3.67 -10.03
C VAL A 300 2.01 -3.50 -10.93
N ASN A 301 2.95 -4.44 -10.91
CA ASN A 301 4.12 -4.40 -11.79
C ASN A 301 3.78 -4.75 -13.25
N SER A 302 2.80 -5.62 -13.49
CA SER A 302 2.23 -5.86 -14.84
C SER A 302 1.68 -4.56 -15.45
N LEU A 303 0.84 -3.83 -14.71
CA LEU A 303 0.26 -2.56 -15.14
C LEU A 303 1.32 -1.48 -15.40
N ARG A 304 2.41 -1.46 -14.61
CA ARG A 304 3.55 -0.57 -14.85
C ARG A 304 4.30 -0.94 -16.12
N ALA A 305 4.49 -2.23 -16.37
CA ALA A 305 5.16 -2.71 -17.56
C ALA A 305 4.34 -2.41 -18.83
N SER A 306 3.03 -2.59 -18.79
CA SER A 306 2.14 -2.32 -19.92
C SER A 306 2.01 -0.82 -20.23
N GLY A 307 2.03 0.04 -19.21
CA GLY A 307 1.98 1.49 -19.36
C GLY A 307 3.32 2.17 -19.65
N SER A 308 4.45 1.44 -19.65
CA SER A 308 5.79 2.02 -19.84
C SER A 308 6.16 2.15 -21.31
N SER A 309 6.48 3.36 -21.76
CA SER A 309 7.04 3.63 -23.09
C SER A 309 8.54 3.30 -23.18
N GLU A 310 9.25 3.25 -22.06
CA GLU A 310 10.68 2.93 -22.01
C GLU A 310 10.91 1.42 -21.82
N ASN A 311 11.72 0.83 -22.70
CA ASN A 311 12.03 -0.62 -22.68
C ASN A 311 12.74 -1.07 -21.39
N SER A 312 13.64 -0.26 -20.85
CA SER A 312 14.35 -0.56 -19.59
C SER A 312 13.40 -0.62 -18.40
N SER A 313 12.52 0.39 -18.27
CA SER A 313 11.48 0.45 -17.26
C SER A 313 10.49 -0.71 -17.39
N LYS A 314 10.04 -1.03 -18.63
CA LYS A 314 9.19 -2.19 -18.91
C LYS A 314 9.85 -3.50 -18.45
N LYS A 315 11.12 -3.72 -18.81
CA LYS A 315 11.87 -4.92 -18.43
C LYS A 315 12.01 -5.06 -16.91
N ASN A 316 12.35 -3.98 -16.21
CA ASN A 316 12.47 -3.98 -14.75
C ASN A 316 11.12 -4.30 -14.08
N ALA A 317 10.03 -3.72 -14.56
CA ALA A 317 8.69 -4.01 -14.06
C ALA A 317 8.28 -5.47 -14.30
N LEU A 318 8.59 -6.03 -15.47
CA LEU A 318 8.36 -7.46 -15.76
C LEU A 318 9.15 -8.39 -14.85
N GLN A 319 10.43 -8.07 -14.56
CA GLN A 319 11.24 -8.84 -13.62
C GLN A 319 10.68 -8.82 -12.21
N GLU A 320 10.22 -7.65 -11.74
CA GLU A 320 9.53 -7.55 -10.45
C GLU A 320 8.22 -8.34 -10.45
N ALA A 321 7.42 -8.28 -11.53
CA ALA A 321 6.20 -9.08 -11.64
C ALA A 321 6.49 -10.58 -11.55
N GLU A 322 7.47 -11.08 -12.30
CA GLU A 322 7.89 -12.48 -12.29
C GLU A 322 8.34 -12.93 -10.88
N LYS A 323 9.13 -12.09 -10.19
CA LYS A 323 9.59 -12.34 -8.82
C LYS A 323 8.41 -12.58 -7.87
N TYR A 324 7.39 -11.71 -7.89
CA TYR A 324 6.23 -11.88 -7.02
C TYR A 324 5.33 -13.05 -7.45
N LEU A 325 5.24 -13.37 -8.75
CA LEU A 325 4.51 -14.56 -9.22
C LEU A 325 5.16 -15.85 -8.71
N LYS A 326 6.48 -15.96 -8.78
CA LYS A 326 7.22 -17.11 -8.22
C LYS A 326 7.03 -17.21 -6.71
N LEU A 327 7.08 -16.08 -6.00
CA LEU A 327 6.84 -16.04 -4.56
C LEU A 327 5.40 -16.46 -4.20
N MET A 328 4.41 -15.98 -4.94
CA MET A 328 2.99 -16.40 -4.84
C MET A 328 2.87 -17.92 -4.99
N GLY A 329 3.45 -18.51 -6.04
CA GLY A 329 3.48 -19.96 -6.24
C GLY A 329 4.08 -20.71 -5.05
N SER A 330 5.21 -20.24 -4.54
CA SER A 330 5.90 -20.88 -3.41
C SER A 330 5.09 -20.93 -2.12
N TYR A 331 4.16 -19.99 -1.90
CA TYR A 331 3.23 -20.05 -0.78
C TYR A 331 2.11 -21.05 -1.02
N LEU A 332 1.57 -21.10 -2.23
CA LEU A 332 0.48 -22.02 -2.57
C LEU A 332 0.91 -23.48 -2.53
N ASP A 333 2.17 -23.77 -2.84
CA ASP A 333 2.76 -25.11 -2.71
C ASP A 333 2.86 -25.56 -1.24
N ARG A 334 2.86 -24.60 -0.29
CA ARG A 334 2.83 -24.87 1.16
C ARG A 334 1.41 -24.98 1.70
N LEU A 335 0.38 -24.66 0.91
CA LEU A 335 -1.01 -24.80 1.33
C LEU A 335 -1.39 -26.27 1.37
N GLU A 336 -1.83 -26.69 2.55
CA GLU A 336 -2.51 -27.97 2.78
C GLU A 336 -3.93 -27.84 2.21
N ILE A 337 -4.13 -28.33 0.99
CA ILE A 337 -5.42 -28.42 0.31
C ILE A 337 -5.65 -29.91 0.08
N ASP A 338 -6.70 -30.46 0.70
CA ASP A 338 -7.12 -31.85 0.54
C ASP A 338 -7.69 -32.14 -0.85
#